data_AF-A0A6B3IMH6-F1
#
_entry.id   AF-A0A6B3IMH6-F1
#
_cell.length_a   1.000
_cell.length_b   1.000
_cell.length_c   1.000
_cell.angle_alpha   90.00
_cell.angle_beta   90.00
_cell.angle_gamma   90.00
#
_symmetry.space_group_name_H-M   'P 1'
#
loop_
_entity.id
_entity.type
_entity.pdbx_description
1 polymer ?
#
loop_
_entity_poly.entity_id
_entity_poly.type
_entity_poly.pdbx_seq_one_letter_code
_entity_poly.pdbx_strand_id
1 'polypeptide(L)' 'HNQSALRLKGRLLFTPGVMVTSVPYQLQSSEAARKRARKRADWNPPGAVRRGPVERRHKEPNRKG' A
#
# COMPACT_ATOMS: atom_id res chain seq x y z
N HIS A 1 2.32 7.26 -11.45
CA HIS A 1 1.13 7.81 -12.13
C HIS A 1 0.34 8.82 -11.29
N ASN A 2 0.41 8.84 -9.95
CA ASN A 2 -0.36 9.82 -9.15
C ASN A 2 0.31 11.21 -8.97
N GLN A 3 1.22 11.59 -9.88
CA GLN A 3 2.04 12.79 -9.72
C GLN A 3 1.24 14.08 -10.03
N SER A 4 0.42 14.06 -11.08
CA SER A 4 -0.51 15.16 -11.39
C SER A 4 -1.53 15.35 -10.27
N ALA A 5 -2.05 14.26 -9.72
CA ALA A 5 -2.99 14.29 -8.61
C ALA A 5 -2.41 14.89 -7.33
N LEU A 6 -1.11 14.71 -7.05
CA LEU A 6 -0.48 15.37 -5.90
C LEU A 6 -0.50 16.90 -6.05
N ARG A 7 -0.17 17.39 -7.25
CA ARG A 7 -0.18 18.83 -7.57
C ARG A 7 -1.60 19.40 -7.53
N LEU A 8 -2.58 18.65 -8.04
CA LEU A 8 -3.98 19.04 -8.00
C LEU A 8 -4.54 19.04 -6.57
N LYS A 9 -4.33 17.96 -5.79
CA LYS A 9 -4.74 17.87 -4.37
C LYS A 9 -4.13 19.00 -3.56
N GLY A 10 -2.85 19.31 -3.77
CA GLY A 10 -2.17 20.43 -3.11
C GLY A 10 -2.83 21.78 -3.38
N ARG A 11 -3.24 22.07 -4.62
CA ARG A 11 -3.97 23.30 -4.94
C ARG A 11 -5.35 23.34 -4.28
N LEU A 12 -6.10 22.25 -4.37
CA LEU A 12 -7.48 22.19 -3.86
C LEU A 12 -7.58 22.30 -2.33
N LEU A 13 -6.58 21.79 -1.59
CA LEU A 13 -6.55 21.87 -0.13
C LEU A 13 -6.51 23.30 0.42
N PHE A 14 -6.05 24.27 -0.38
CA PHE A 14 -5.95 25.68 0.03
C PHE A 14 -6.88 26.60 -0.78
N THR A 15 -7.80 26.03 -1.57
CA THR A 15 -8.81 26.81 -2.27
C THR A 15 -10.00 27.08 -1.34
N PRO A 16 -10.33 28.35 -1.04
CA PRO A 16 -11.49 28.68 -0.22
C PRO A 16 -12.80 28.11 -0.80
N GLY A 17 -13.67 27.59 0.05
CA GLY A 17 -14.97 27.04 -0.36
C GLY A 17 -14.93 25.65 -1.01
N VAL A 18 -13.76 25.00 -1.08
CA VAL A 18 -13.61 23.64 -1.61
C VAL A 18 -13.38 22.64 -0.48
N MET A 19 -14.06 21.49 -0.55
CA MET A 19 -13.78 20.34 0.32
C MET A 19 -13.08 19.24 -0.47
N VAL A 20 -12.05 18.63 0.13
CA VAL A 20 -11.29 17.53 -0.47
C VAL A 20 -11.53 16.25 0.32
N THR A 21 -11.99 15.20 -0.34
CA THR A 21 -12.20 13.87 0.27
C THR A 21 -11.41 12.81 -0.48
N SER A 22 -10.82 11.85 0.26
CA SER A 22 -10.05 10.75 -0.33
C SER A 22 -10.85 9.46 -0.21
N VAL A 23 -11.20 8.85 -1.34
CA VAL A 23 -11.91 7.56 -1.39
C VAL A 23 -10.93 6.48 -1.86
N PRO A 24 -10.75 5.39 -1.09
CA PRO A 24 -9.88 4.31 -1.51
C PRO A 24 -10.46 3.60 -2.74
N TYR A 25 -9.61 3.34 -3.74
CA TYR A 25 -9.97 2.55 -4.90
C TYR A 25 -9.18 1.24 -4.91
N GLN A 26 -9.91 0.13 -5.06
CA GLN A 26 -9.33 -1.21 -5.12
C GLN A 26 -8.96 -1.56 -6.56
N LEU A 27 -7.66 -1.68 -6.85
CA LEU A 27 -7.18 -2.12 -8.15
C LEU A 27 -7.47 -3.62 -8.35
N GLN A 28 -7.85 -4.02 -9.57
CA GLN A 28 -8.01 -5.45 -9.93
C GLN A 28 -6.73 -6.27 -9.65
N SER A 29 -5.56 -5.65 -9.83
CA SER A 29 -4.26 -6.27 -9.56
C SER A 29 -3.97 -6.49 -8.06
N SER A 30 -4.78 -5.91 -7.16
CA SER A 30 -4.62 -6.10 -5.72
C SER A 30 -4.82 -7.56 -5.31
N GLU A 31 -5.73 -8.30 -5.97
CA GLU A 31 -5.89 -9.74 -5.69
C GLU A 31 -4.65 -10.54 -6.08
N ALA A 32 -4.01 -10.20 -7.20
CA ALA A 32 -2.74 -10.81 -7.58
C ALA A 32 -1.62 -10.47 -6.57
N ALA A 33 -1.59 -9.25 -6.05
CA ALA A 33 -0.67 -8.88 -4.97
C ALA A 33 -0.94 -9.68 -3.68
N ARG A 34 -2.21 -9.86 -3.31
CA ARG A 34 -2.64 -10.65 -2.15
C ARG A 34 -2.21 -12.12 -2.26
N LYS A 35 -2.42 -12.71 -3.44
CA LYS A 35 -1.96 -14.09 -3.74
C LYS A 35 -0.44 -14.22 -3.62
N ARG A 36 0.33 -13.27 -4.16
CA ARG A 36 1.81 -13.26 -4.05
C ARG A 36 2.27 -13.13 -2.60
N ALA A 37 1.60 -12.30 -1.79
CA ALA A 37 1.93 -12.14 -0.39
C ALA A 37 1.72 -13.45 0.40
N ARG A 38 0.59 -14.14 0.17
CA ARG A 38 0.33 -15.46 0.77
C ARG A 38 1.40 -16.48 0.39
N LYS A 39 1.69 -16.62 -0.91
CA LYS A 39 2.74 -17.53 -1.39
C LYS A 39 4.11 -17.26 -0.75
N ARG A 40 4.47 -16.00 -0.52
CA ARG A 40 5.72 -15.64 0.19
C ARG A 40 5.68 -16.00 1.67
N ALA A 41 4.53 -15.89 2.30
CA ALA A 41 4.37 -16.19 3.73
C ALA A 41 4.50 -17.69 4.03
N ASP A 42 4.21 -18.54 3.04
CA ASP A 42 4.29 -20.00 3.12
C ASP A 42 5.60 -20.55 2.51
N TRP A 43 6.43 -19.68 1.91
CA TRP A 43 7.70 -20.07 1.29
C TRP A 43 8.82 -20.12 2.32
N ASN A 44 9.52 -21.25 2.40
CA ASN A 44 10.72 -21.40 3.22
C ASN A 44 11.98 -21.22 2.35
N PRO A 45 12.66 -20.05 2.38
CA PRO A 45 13.82 -19.82 1.54
C PRO A 45 15.03 -20.65 2.02
N PRO A 46 15.94 -21.05 1.11
CA PRO A 46 17.21 -21.66 1.49
C PRO A 46 17.94 -20.83 2.56
N GLY A 47 18.41 -21.51 3.62
CA GLY A 47 19.10 -20.89 4.74
C GLY A 47 18.20 -20.26 5.81
N ALA A 48 16.87 -20.44 5.76
CA ALA A 48 15.96 -19.96 6.81
C ALA A 48 16.25 -20.54 8.20
N VAL A 49 16.69 -21.80 8.27
CA VAL A 49 17.07 -22.46 9.54
C VAL A 49 18.18 -21.69 10.27
N ARG A 50 19.11 -21.07 9.54
CA ARG A 50 20.24 -20.33 10.11
C ARG A 50 19.92 -18.86 10.42
N ARG A 51 18.97 -18.27 9.67
CA ARG A 51 18.58 -16.85 9.81
C ARG A 51 17.55 -16.59 10.89
N GLY A 52 16.91 -17.64 11.41
CA GLY A 52 15.77 -17.50 12.32
C GLY A 52 14.49 -17.06 11.59
N PRO A 53 13.36 -16.94 12.30
CA PRO A 53 12.08 -16.55 11.71
C PRO A 53 12.19 -15.19 11.03
N VAL A 54 11.77 -15.10 9.76
CA VAL A 54 11.66 -13.81 9.08
C VAL A 54 10.42 -13.12 9.66
N GLU A 55 10.62 -12.08 10.47
CA GLU A 55 9.51 -11.31 11.03
C GLU A 55 8.60 -10.86 9.88
N ARG A 56 7.34 -11.29 9.92
CA ARG A 56 6.34 -10.89 8.93
C ARG A 56 6.11 -9.39 9.14
N ARG A 57 6.78 -8.56 8.34
CA ARG A 57 6.54 -7.11 8.34
C ARG A 57 5.09 -6.86 7.93
N HIS A 58 4.21 -6.67 8.90
CA HIS A 58 2.85 -6.26 8.66
C HIS A 58 2.89 -4.89 7.99
N LYS A 59 2.50 -4.84 6.72
CA LYS A 59 2.34 -3.57 6.02
C LYS A 59 1.05 -2.96 6.56
N GLU A 60 1.19 -2.01 7.48
CA GLU A 60 0.06 -1.26 8.02
C GLU A 60 -0.80 -0.69 6.87
N PRO A 61 -2.14 -0.78 6.97
CA PRO A 61 -3.00 -0.08 6.04
C PRO A 61 -2.71 1.41 6.20
N ASN A 62 -2.12 1.98 5.16
CA ASN A 62 -1.72 3.36 5.05
C ASN A 62 -2.93 4.28 5.28
N ARG A 63 -3.19 4.65 6.54
CA ARG A 63 -4.10 5.74 6.92
C ARG A 63 -3.41 7.04 6.54
N LYS A 64 -3.60 7.48 5.30
CA LYS A 64 -3.28 8.86 4.92
C LYS A 64 -4.49 9.73 5.22
N GLY A 65 -4.35 10.60 6.23
CA GLY A 65 -5.15 11.82 6.36
C GLY A 65 -4.93 12.74 5.16
#